data_AF-A0A7M1MFS9-F1
#
_entry.id   AF-A0A7M1MFS9-F1
#
_cell.length_a   1.000
_cell.length_b   1.000
_cell.length_c   1.000
_cell.angle_alpha   90.00
_cell.angle_beta   90.00
_cell.angle_gamma   90.00
#
_symmetry.space_group_name_H-M   'P 1'
#
loop_
_entity.id
_entity.type
_entity.pdbx_description
1 polymer ?
#
loop_
_entity_poly.entity_id
_entity_poly.type
_entity_poly.pdbx_seq_one_letter_code
_entity_poly.pdbx_strand_id
1 'polypeptide(L)'
;MIASRIDVLKYKDFEFLLKRDDLLGYINGNKARKLAFFEKNKHLFKKGQRFISFGSSQSNALVALAKFCYENDFLLIFVCEKMSSFLKENPHGNLEFALKHNVELIENTNYPTRRLQALALKKDDDVFIEEGVAIKEAEFGYQQLALELSEQLNKNVSIFLPSGTGTSAAFLAKHSKFKVFTCACVGDSAYLKEQILSLEPNYNFNNLTILNPPKKYHFAKPYLEFYGLYQDLKKECGVEFDLLYDMVGFKTLLAHKEQFGGKILYIHQGGLEGNISMLKRYEYKLKNSKIKNH
;
A
#
# COMPACT_ATOMS: atom_id res chain seq x y z
N MET A 1 -17.73 5.70 3.56
CA MET A 1 -17.14 4.38 3.20
C MET A 1 -17.84 3.31 4.02
N ILE A 2 -17.97 2.10 3.48
CA ILE A 2 -18.44 0.95 4.26
C ILE A 2 -17.39 0.66 5.34
N ALA A 3 -17.81 0.51 6.60
CA ALA A 3 -16.91 0.11 7.68
C ALA A 3 -16.51 -1.36 7.46
N SER A 4 -15.21 -1.65 7.41
CA SER A 4 -14.74 -3.03 7.25
C SER A 4 -14.68 -3.74 8.61
N ARG A 5 -14.88 -5.06 8.62
CA ARG A 5 -14.94 -5.86 9.85
C ARG A 5 -13.57 -6.02 10.51
N ILE A 6 -13.59 -6.45 11.77
CA ILE A 6 -12.40 -6.86 12.53
C ILE A 6 -12.52 -8.36 12.83
N ASP A 7 -11.55 -9.14 12.36
CA ASP A 7 -11.45 -10.57 12.62
C ASP A 7 -10.49 -10.82 13.80
N VAL A 8 -10.72 -11.86 14.62
CA VAL A 8 -9.73 -12.33 15.61
C VAL A 8 -8.99 -13.51 14.99
N LEU A 9 -7.68 -13.38 14.84
CA LEU A 9 -6.83 -14.38 14.20
C LEU A 9 -5.73 -14.85 15.15
N LYS A 10 -5.18 -16.01 14.84
CA LYS A 10 -4.05 -16.58 15.55
C LYS A 10 -3.05 -17.13 14.54
N TYR A 11 -1.80 -16.72 14.70
CA TYR A 11 -0.66 -17.30 13.99
C TYR A 11 0.30 -17.86 15.03
N LYS A 12 0.49 -19.18 15.06
CA LYS A 12 1.22 -19.88 16.13
C LYS A 12 0.66 -19.53 17.52
N ASP A 13 1.51 -19.02 18.42
CA ASP A 13 1.15 -18.58 19.77
C ASP A 13 0.60 -17.14 19.82
N PHE A 14 0.60 -16.41 18.70
CA PHE A 14 0.27 -14.99 18.64
C PHE A 14 -1.18 -14.75 18.18
N GLU A 15 -2.05 -14.32 19.10
CA GLU A 15 -3.40 -13.81 18.80
C GLU A 15 -3.35 -12.32 18.45
N PHE A 16 -4.05 -11.92 17.39
CA PHE A 16 -4.18 -10.52 16.98
C PHE A 16 -5.56 -10.22 16.39
N LEU A 17 -5.94 -8.95 16.42
CA LEU A 17 -7.10 -8.44 15.69
C LEU A 17 -6.65 -8.07 14.27
N LEU A 18 -7.47 -8.35 13.27
CA LEU A 18 -7.23 -7.99 11.88
C LEU A 18 -8.33 -7.07 11.34
N LYS A 19 -7.99 -5.82 11.03
CA LYS A 19 -8.89 -4.91 10.30
C LYS A 19 -8.87 -5.26 8.82
N ARG A 20 -10.02 -5.67 8.29
CA ARG A 20 -10.18 -6.17 6.91
C ARG A 20 -10.36 -5.08 5.86
N ASP A 21 -9.48 -4.08 5.86
CA ASP A 21 -9.55 -3.00 4.86
C ASP A 21 -9.32 -3.51 3.43
N ASP A 22 -8.70 -4.68 3.26
CA ASP A 22 -8.64 -5.44 2.01
C ASP A 22 -10.03 -5.77 1.40
N LEU A 23 -11.10 -5.72 2.19
CA LEU A 23 -12.47 -6.04 1.77
C LEU A 23 -13.39 -4.81 1.59
N LEU A 24 -12.85 -3.59 1.55
CA LEU A 24 -13.67 -2.35 1.53
C LEU A 24 -14.57 -2.18 0.29
N GLY A 25 -14.26 -2.83 -0.82
CA GLY A 25 -15.02 -2.70 -2.07
C GLY A 25 -14.18 -2.98 -3.31
N TYR A 26 -14.62 -2.45 -4.46
CA TYR A 26 -13.89 -2.62 -5.73
C TYR A 26 -12.51 -1.95 -5.69
N ILE A 27 -12.47 -0.68 -5.25
CA ILE A 27 -11.27 -0.07 -4.71
C ILE A 27 -11.22 -0.44 -3.23
N ASN A 28 -10.15 -1.12 -2.81
CA ASN A 28 -10.01 -1.61 -1.44
C ASN A 28 -8.67 -1.18 -0.80
N GLY A 29 -8.47 -1.64 0.42
CA GLY A 29 -7.23 -1.48 1.17
C GLY A 29 -6.95 -0.02 1.52
N ASN A 30 -5.66 0.28 1.70
CA ASN A 30 -5.23 1.64 1.99
C ASN A 30 -5.53 2.63 0.85
N LYS A 31 -5.67 2.16 -0.40
CA LYS A 31 -5.95 3.05 -1.54
C LYS A 31 -7.38 3.54 -1.54
N ALA A 32 -8.34 2.70 -1.12
CA ALA A 32 -9.72 3.14 -0.90
C ALA A 32 -9.77 4.27 0.14
N ARG A 33 -9.05 4.13 1.26
CA ARG A 33 -8.97 5.18 2.28
C ARG A 33 -8.36 6.46 1.70
N LYS A 34 -7.22 6.36 1.01
CA LYS A 34 -6.53 7.54 0.44
C LYS A 34 -7.34 8.26 -0.64
N LEU A 35 -8.15 7.53 -1.43
CA LEU A 35 -9.00 8.10 -2.47
C LEU A 35 -10.36 8.56 -1.97
N ALA A 36 -10.70 8.34 -0.70
CA ALA A 36 -12.02 8.66 -0.16
C ALA A 36 -12.42 10.13 -0.33
N PHE A 37 -11.46 11.06 -0.31
CA PHE A 37 -11.73 12.47 -0.58
C PHE A 37 -12.19 12.69 -2.02
N PHE A 38 -11.47 12.11 -2.98
CA PHE A 38 -11.80 12.22 -4.40
C PHE A 38 -13.13 11.54 -4.70
N GLU A 39 -13.37 10.37 -4.11
CA GLU A 39 -14.64 9.65 -4.27
C GLU A 39 -15.83 10.47 -3.74
N LYS A 40 -15.70 11.09 -2.57
CA LYS A 40 -16.75 11.96 -2.02
C LYS A 40 -17.04 13.18 -2.92
N ASN A 41 -15.99 13.73 -3.52
CA ASN A 41 -16.05 14.97 -4.31
C ASN A 41 -16.09 14.73 -5.83
N LYS A 42 -16.31 13.49 -6.27
CA LYS A 42 -16.16 13.12 -7.69
C LYS A 42 -17.09 13.87 -8.63
N HIS A 43 -18.26 14.28 -8.13
CA HIS A 43 -19.25 15.09 -8.84
C HIS A 43 -18.76 16.50 -9.22
N LEU A 44 -17.64 16.97 -8.63
CA LEU A 44 -17.02 18.24 -8.99
C LEU A 44 -16.12 18.15 -10.23
N PHE A 45 -15.79 16.94 -10.67
CA PHE A 45 -14.98 16.73 -11.88
C PHE A 45 -15.87 16.51 -13.11
N LYS A 46 -15.36 16.92 -14.27
CA LYS A 46 -16.05 16.76 -15.55
C LYS A 46 -15.81 15.36 -16.10
N LYS A 47 -16.73 14.85 -16.91
CA LYS A 47 -16.44 13.67 -17.75
C LYS A 47 -15.20 13.95 -18.60
N GLY A 48 -14.31 12.97 -18.72
CA GLY A 48 -13.02 13.10 -19.38
C GLY A 48 -11.98 13.89 -18.59
N GLN A 49 -12.25 14.26 -17.32
CA GLN A 49 -11.26 14.89 -16.45
C GLN A 49 -9.99 14.05 -16.42
N ARG A 50 -8.85 14.71 -16.62
CA ARG A 50 -7.54 14.06 -16.64
C ARG A 50 -6.96 14.02 -15.23
N PHE A 51 -6.57 12.82 -14.83
CA PHE A 51 -5.76 12.54 -13.66
C PHE A 51 -4.38 12.10 -14.14
N ILE A 52 -3.33 12.65 -13.52
CA ILE A 52 -1.96 12.28 -13.81
C ILE A 52 -1.26 11.83 -12.54
N SER A 53 -0.59 10.69 -12.63
CA SER A 53 0.14 10.10 -11.51
C SER A 53 1.39 9.38 -12.02
N PHE A 54 2.18 8.87 -11.09
CA PHE A 54 3.37 8.10 -11.42
C PHE A 54 3.66 7.03 -10.38
N GLY A 55 4.48 6.05 -10.75
CA GLY A 55 4.89 4.98 -9.85
C GLY A 55 5.43 3.76 -10.58
N SER A 56 5.59 2.63 -9.91
CA SER A 56 5.96 1.39 -10.60
C SER A 56 4.82 0.89 -11.50
N SER A 57 5.17 0.29 -12.64
CA SER A 57 4.25 -0.48 -13.50
C SER A 57 3.48 -1.59 -12.76
N GLN A 58 4.01 -2.06 -11.61
CA GLN A 58 3.36 -3.06 -10.74
C GLN A 58 2.79 -2.47 -9.45
N SER A 59 2.58 -1.15 -9.36
CA SER A 59 2.11 -0.53 -8.12
C SER A 59 0.62 -0.76 -7.85
N ASN A 60 0.24 -0.97 -6.58
CA ASN A 60 -1.17 -1.05 -6.18
C ASN A 60 -1.90 0.29 -6.35
N ALA A 61 -1.16 1.41 -6.37
CA ALA A 61 -1.73 2.74 -6.64
C ALA A 61 -2.19 2.88 -8.09
N LEU A 62 -1.45 2.32 -9.06
CA LEU A 62 -1.87 2.28 -10.46
C LEU A 62 -3.23 1.60 -10.62
N VAL A 63 -3.42 0.42 -10.02
CA VAL A 63 -4.71 -0.29 -10.07
C VAL A 63 -5.83 0.52 -9.44
N ALA A 64 -5.61 1.08 -8.25
CA ALA A 64 -6.64 1.85 -7.57
C ALA A 64 -7.05 3.11 -8.34
N LEU A 65 -6.09 3.83 -8.93
CA LEU A 65 -6.36 4.99 -9.77
C LEU A 65 -7.02 4.59 -11.10
N ALA A 66 -6.62 3.47 -11.70
CA ALA A 66 -7.24 2.95 -12.92
C ALA A 66 -8.72 2.63 -12.69
N LYS A 67 -9.03 1.93 -11.58
CA LYS A 67 -10.40 1.66 -11.13
C LYS A 67 -11.19 2.96 -10.94
N PHE A 68 -10.64 3.89 -10.14
CA PHE A 68 -11.29 5.16 -9.85
C PHE A 68 -11.59 5.98 -11.12
N CYS A 69 -10.63 6.09 -12.03
CA CYS A 69 -10.83 6.87 -13.24
C CYS A 69 -11.83 6.19 -14.19
N TYR A 70 -11.71 4.88 -14.37
CA TYR A 70 -12.59 4.11 -15.24
C TYR A 70 -14.05 4.16 -14.80
N GLU A 71 -14.34 3.98 -13.51
CA GLU A 71 -15.72 4.00 -12.99
C GLU A 71 -16.41 5.37 -13.08
N ASN A 72 -15.65 6.45 -13.26
CA ASN A 72 -16.17 7.81 -13.24
C ASN A 72 -16.00 8.55 -14.59
N ASP A 73 -15.72 7.83 -15.68
CA ASP A 73 -15.44 8.40 -17.01
C ASP A 73 -14.28 9.43 -17.00
N PHE A 74 -13.26 9.23 -16.17
CA PHE A 74 -12.05 10.04 -16.13
C PHE A 74 -10.91 9.39 -16.92
N LEU A 75 -9.93 10.19 -17.33
CA LEU A 75 -8.74 9.72 -18.03
C LEU A 75 -7.58 9.62 -17.05
N LEU A 76 -6.86 8.50 -17.06
CA LEU A 76 -5.64 8.33 -16.28
C LEU A 76 -4.41 8.32 -17.18
N ILE A 77 -3.50 9.26 -16.93
CA ILE A 77 -2.11 9.21 -17.42
C ILE A 77 -1.21 8.75 -16.29
N PHE A 78 -0.41 7.72 -16.55
CA PHE A 78 0.45 7.16 -15.53
C PHE A 78 1.88 6.99 -16.01
N VAL A 79 2.82 7.67 -15.36
CA VAL A 79 4.25 7.56 -15.69
C VAL A 79 4.92 6.45 -14.89
N CYS A 80 5.52 5.48 -15.56
CA CYS A 80 6.23 4.35 -14.96
C CYS A 80 7.72 4.30 -15.31
N GLU A 81 8.43 3.32 -14.75
CA GLU A 81 9.78 2.97 -15.16
C GLU A 81 9.81 2.43 -16.59
N LYS A 82 10.96 2.49 -17.24
CA LYS A 82 11.20 1.73 -18.47
C LYS A 82 10.99 0.24 -18.21
N MET A 83 10.01 -0.35 -18.88
CA MET A 83 9.66 -1.75 -18.84
C MET A 83 10.56 -2.55 -19.78
N SER A 84 10.86 -3.79 -19.40
CA SER A 84 11.57 -4.71 -20.30
C SER A 84 10.68 -5.14 -21.47
N SER A 85 11.28 -5.50 -22.60
CA SER A 85 10.54 -6.02 -23.76
C SER A 85 9.66 -7.21 -23.38
N PHE A 86 10.17 -8.13 -22.56
CA PHE A 86 9.40 -9.26 -22.05
C PHE A 86 8.12 -8.84 -21.32
N LEU A 87 8.19 -7.83 -20.45
CA LEU A 87 7.02 -7.36 -19.70
C LEU A 87 6.00 -6.65 -20.60
N LYS A 88 6.46 -5.97 -21.66
CA LYS A 88 5.58 -5.34 -22.66
C LYS A 88 4.83 -6.37 -23.50
N GLU A 89 5.52 -7.43 -23.91
CA GLU A 89 4.94 -8.54 -24.69
C GLU A 89 4.07 -9.45 -23.84
N ASN A 90 4.36 -9.56 -22.53
CA ASN A 90 3.69 -10.46 -21.60
C ASN A 90 3.23 -9.70 -20.33
N PRO A 91 2.33 -8.71 -20.49
CA PRO A 91 1.83 -7.95 -19.35
C PRO A 91 1.11 -8.88 -18.38
N HIS A 92 1.30 -8.64 -17.09
CA HIS A 92 0.63 -9.42 -16.04
C HIS A 92 0.45 -8.61 -14.77
N GLY A 93 -0.47 -9.04 -13.90
CA GLY A 93 -0.72 -8.40 -12.61
C GLY A 93 -1.25 -6.98 -12.79
N ASN A 94 -0.70 -6.04 -12.01
CA ASN A 94 -1.18 -4.66 -11.97
C ASN A 94 -1.00 -3.92 -13.30
N LEU A 95 0.06 -4.23 -14.07
CA LEU A 95 0.27 -3.66 -15.40
C LEU A 95 -0.83 -4.10 -16.38
N GLU A 96 -1.11 -5.40 -16.44
CA GLU A 96 -2.14 -5.93 -17.34
C GLU A 96 -3.52 -5.36 -17.02
N PHE A 97 -3.83 -5.23 -15.72
CA PHE A 97 -5.05 -4.60 -15.27
C PHE A 97 -5.16 -3.17 -15.78
N ALA A 98 -4.12 -2.36 -15.63
CA ALA A 98 -4.12 -0.96 -16.08
C ALA A 98 -4.34 -0.83 -17.59
N LEU A 99 -3.67 -1.67 -18.40
CA LEU A 99 -3.82 -1.68 -19.86
C LEU A 99 -5.26 -2.01 -20.27
N LYS A 100 -5.90 -2.97 -19.57
CA LYS A 100 -7.32 -3.33 -19.80
C LYS A 100 -8.31 -2.23 -19.41
N HIS A 101 -7.88 -1.25 -18.59
CA HIS A 101 -8.69 -0.11 -18.14
C HIS A 101 -8.33 1.19 -18.87
N ASN A 102 -7.74 1.10 -20.06
CA ASN A 102 -7.42 2.24 -20.92
C ASN A 102 -6.54 3.32 -20.25
N VAL A 103 -5.66 2.91 -19.32
CA VAL A 103 -4.68 3.82 -18.75
C VAL A 103 -3.65 4.21 -19.81
N GLU A 104 -3.42 5.51 -20.00
CA GLU A 104 -2.34 6.02 -20.83
C GLU A 104 -1.01 5.88 -20.06
N LEU A 105 -0.34 4.75 -20.29
CA LEU A 105 0.91 4.42 -19.61
C LEU A 105 2.11 4.98 -20.37
N ILE A 106 2.94 5.77 -19.69
CA ILE A 106 4.12 6.44 -20.28
C ILE A 106 5.38 6.00 -19.54
N GLU A 107 6.37 5.47 -20.27
CA GLU A 107 7.65 5.12 -19.69
C GLU A 107 8.53 6.37 -19.51
N ASN A 108 9.06 6.57 -18.30
CA ASN A 108 10.07 7.61 -18.09
C ASN A 108 11.42 7.17 -18.68
N THR A 109 11.75 7.70 -19.86
CA THR A 109 13.04 7.48 -20.52
C THR A 109 13.96 8.69 -20.49
N ASN A 110 13.40 9.89 -20.31
CA ASN A 110 14.09 11.15 -20.62
C ASN A 110 14.25 12.08 -19.41
N TYR A 111 13.64 11.78 -18.25
CA TYR A 111 13.71 12.64 -17.06
C TYR A 111 14.42 11.94 -15.90
N PRO A 112 15.05 12.70 -14.98
CA PRO A 112 15.72 12.14 -13.81
C PRO A 112 14.79 11.32 -12.91
N THR A 113 13.51 11.69 -12.84
CA THR A 113 12.52 10.97 -12.04
C THR A 113 11.19 10.87 -12.79
N ARG A 114 10.41 9.82 -12.46
CA ARG A 114 9.05 9.64 -12.98
C ARG A 114 8.15 10.84 -12.65
N ARG A 115 8.34 11.43 -11.46
CA ARG A 115 7.60 12.63 -11.03
C ARG A 115 7.83 13.81 -11.96
N LEU A 116 9.09 14.07 -12.35
CA LEU A 116 9.41 15.18 -13.26
C LEU A 116 8.81 14.96 -14.65
N GLN A 117 8.86 13.74 -15.18
CA GLN A 117 8.17 13.41 -16.44
C GLN A 117 6.65 13.58 -16.32
N ALA A 118 6.04 13.17 -15.21
CA ALA A 118 4.61 13.36 -14.98
C ALA A 118 4.23 14.85 -14.88
N LEU A 119 5.03 15.66 -14.18
CA LEU A 119 4.82 17.11 -14.11
C LEU A 119 4.96 17.78 -15.48
N ALA A 120 5.89 17.35 -16.31
CA ALA A 120 6.06 17.88 -17.66
C ALA A 120 4.88 17.56 -18.59
N LEU A 121 4.10 16.53 -18.31
CA LEU A 121 2.89 16.15 -19.06
C LEU A 121 1.62 16.81 -18.52
N LYS A 122 1.67 17.37 -17.30
CA LYS A 122 0.52 17.95 -16.61
C LYS A 122 0.07 19.23 -17.34
N LYS A 123 -1.23 19.32 -17.62
CA LYS A 123 -1.92 20.55 -18.07
C LYS A 123 -2.57 21.28 -16.90
N ASP A 124 -2.97 22.54 -17.07
CA ASP A 124 -3.49 23.38 -15.97
C ASP A 124 -4.66 22.72 -15.22
N ASP A 125 -5.65 22.21 -15.95
CA ASP A 125 -6.83 21.56 -15.40
C ASP A 125 -6.60 20.09 -14.95
N ASP A 126 -5.42 19.52 -15.18
CA ASP A 126 -5.15 18.12 -14.80
C ASP A 126 -5.02 17.98 -13.27
N VAL A 127 -5.63 16.94 -12.70
CA VAL A 127 -5.49 16.57 -11.29
C VAL A 127 -4.21 15.76 -11.12
N PHE A 128 -3.24 16.31 -10.38
CA PHE A 128 -1.96 15.64 -10.13
C PHE A 128 -2.00 14.86 -8.82
N ILE A 129 -1.69 13.57 -8.88
CA ILE A 129 -1.66 12.66 -7.72
C ILE A 129 -0.24 12.14 -7.52
N GLU A 130 0.33 12.35 -6.33
CA GLU A 130 1.67 11.87 -5.98
C GLU A 130 1.73 10.32 -5.88
N GLU A 131 2.93 9.77 -6.08
CA GLU A 131 3.18 8.32 -6.03
C GLU A 131 2.61 7.68 -4.77
N GLY A 132 1.91 6.55 -4.95
CA GLY A 132 1.28 5.84 -3.84
C GLY A 132 0.03 6.53 -3.28
N VAL A 133 -0.47 7.60 -3.91
CA VAL A 133 -1.51 8.50 -3.42
C VAL A 133 -1.06 9.13 -2.09
N ALA A 134 0.16 9.66 -2.09
CA ALA A 134 0.79 10.30 -0.93
C ALA A 134 0.53 11.81 -0.94
N ILE A 135 -0.72 12.19 -0.71
CA ILE A 135 -1.22 13.56 -0.81
C ILE A 135 -2.04 13.92 0.45
N LYS A 136 -2.22 15.21 0.73
CA LYS A 136 -2.89 15.68 1.96
C LYS A 136 -4.35 15.27 2.03
N GLU A 137 -5.03 15.20 0.91
CA GLU A 137 -6.42 14.76 0.77
C GLU A 137 -6.66 13.36 1.32
N ALA A 138 -5.63 12.51 1.37
CA ALA A 138 -5.72 11.19 1.98
C ALA A 138 -6.06 11.24 3.48
N GLU A 139 -5.76 12.34 4.18
CA GLU A 139 -6.08 12.53 5.60
C GLU A 139 -7.56 12.32 5.88
N PHE A 140 -8.43 12.75 4.97
CA PHE A 140 -9.88 12.59 5.06
C PHE A 140 -10.32 11.14 5.25
N GLY A 141 -9.68 10.19 4.56
CA GLY A 141 -9.99 8.77 4.70
C GLY A 141 -9.51 8.17 6.02
N TYR A 142 -8.40 8.68 6.53
CA TYR A 142 -7.83 8.22 7.80
C TYR A 142 -8.48 8.84 9.02
N GLN A 143 -9.04 10.06 8.92
CA GLN A 143 -9.98 10.60 9.89
C GLN A 143 -11.19 9.68 10.05
N GLN A 144 -11.80 9.25 8.93
CA GLN A 144 -12.92 8.30 8.97
C GLN A 144 -12.52 6.97 9.58
N LEU A 145 -11.33 6.43 9.23
CA LEU A 145 -10.85 5.18 9.82
C LEU A 145 -10.60 5.34 11.34
N ALA A 146 -10.08 6.47 11.81
CA ALA A 146 -9.87 6.71 13.24
C ALA A 146 -11.19 6.76 14.02
N LEU A 147 -12.23 7.38 13.46
CA LEU A 147 -13.59 7.38 14.02
C LEU A 147 -14.17 5.96 14.06
N GLU A 148 -14.10 5.25 12.93
CA GLU A 148 -14.55 3.86 12.81
C GLU A 148 -13.89 2.95 13.85
N LEU A 149 -12.57 3.03 14.02
CA LEU A 149 -11.86 2.25 15.05
C LEU A 149 -12.25 2.66 16.46
N SER A 150 -12.57 3.94 16.70
CA SER A 150 -12.98 4.43 18.00
C SER A 150 -14.35 3.90 18.44
N GLU A 151 -15.23 3.63 17.48
CA GLU A 151 -16.56 3.01 17.67
C GLU A 151 -16.46 1.48 17.80
N GLN A 152 -15.59 0.84 17.01
CA GLN A 152 -15.43 -0.62 17.00
C GLN A 152 -14.61 -1.16 18.18
N LEU A 153 -13.75 -0.34 18.80
CA LEU A 153 -12.82 -0.77 19.84
C LEU A 153 -13.00 0.03 21.15
N ASN A 154 -13.24 -0.71 22.24
CA ASN A 154 -13.45 -0.16 23.59
C ASN A 154 -12.32 -0.49 24.58
N LYS A 155 -11.22 -1.09 24.12
CA LYS A 155 -10.09 -1.54 24.96
C LYS A 155 -8.80 -0.86 24.53
N ASN A 156 -7.79 -0.86 25.40
CA ASN A 156 -6.45 -0.43 25.03
C ASN A 156 -5.87 -1.39 23.98
N VAL A 157 -5.82 -0.93 22.73
CA VAL A 157 -5.35 -1.68 21.56
C VAL A 157 -4.26 -0.86 20.90
N SER A 158 -3.15 -1.50 20.55
CA SER A 158 -2.11 -0.91 19.71
C SER A 158 -2.41 -1.24 18.25
N ILE A 159 -2.25 -0.29 17.34
CA ILE A 159 -2.50 -0.47 15.91
C ILE A 159 -1.16 -0.67 15.20
N PHE A 160 -1.08 -1.64 14.29
CA PHE A 160 0.07 -1.85 13.43
C PHE A 160 -0.34 -1.84 11.95
N LEU A 161 0.43 -1.12 11.12
CA LEU A 161 0.31 -1.15 9.66
C LEU A 161 1.67 -0.90 8.99
N PRO A 162 2.11 -1.72 8.03
CA PRO A 162 3.35 -1.50 7.29
C PRO A 162 3.28 -0.25 6.40
N SER A 163 4.42 0.40 6.12
CA SER A 163 4.46 1.63 5.34
C SER A 163 5.44 1.59 4.17
N GLY A 164 4.95 1.95 2.98
CA GLY A 164 5.78 2.40 1.86
C GLY A 164 6.12 3.89 1.98
N THR A 165 5.12 4.76 1.80
CA THR A 165 5.27 6.23 1.84
C THR A 165 4.93 6.87 3.20
N GLY A 166 4.42 6.11 4.17
CA GLY A 166 4.08 6.60 5.51
C GLY A 166 2.74 7.34 5.66
N THR A 167 2.14 7.83 4.57
CA THR A 167 0.85 8.58 4.57
C THR A 167 -0.22 7.94 5.45
N SER A 168 -0.41 6.63 5.31
CA SER A 168 -1.46 5.89 5.99
C SER A 168 -1.26 5.83 7.50
N ALA A 169 -0.03 5.52 7.93
CA ALA A 169 0.31 5.45 9.35
C ALA A 169 0.31 6.85 9.98
N ALA A 170 0.85 7.85 9.27
CA ALA A 170 0.89 9.24 9.74
C ALA A 170 -0.51 9.80 9.98
N PHE A 171 -1.38 9.78 8.97
CA PHE A 171 -2.71 10.36 9.15
C PHE A 171 -3.59 9.54 10.10
N LEU A 172 -3.46 8.21 10.14
CA LEU A 172 -4.17 7.43 11.15
C LEU A 172 -3.71 7.81 12.56
N ALA A 173 -2.41 7.89 12.80
CA ALA A 173 -1.86 8.23 14.12
C ALA A 173 -2.22 9.64 14.58
N LYS A 174 -2.28 10.61 13.66
CA LYS A 174 -2.68 11.99 13.94
C LYS A 174 -4.11 12.09 14.50
N HIS A 175 -5.02 11.20 14.08
CA HIS A 175 -6.44 11.23 14.45
C HIS A 175 -6.88 10.13 15.41
N SER A 176 -6.04 9.12 15.64
CA SER A 176 -6.36 7.95 16.46
C SER A 176 -6.13 8.21 17.95
N LYS A 177 -7.07 7.77 18.79
CA LYS A 177 -6.86 7.68 20.26
C LYS A 177 -5.96 6.50 20.66
N PHE A 178 -5.77 5.54 19.75
CA PHE A 178 -4.91 4.37 19.94
C PHE A 178 -3.48 4.67 19.46
N LYS A 179 -2.49 4.06 20.11
CA LYS A 179 -1.09 4.12 19.69
C LYS A 179 -0.91 3.41 18.35
N VAL A 180 -0.20 4.05 17.42
CA VAL A 180 0.05 3.51 16.08
C VAL A 180 1.52 3.16 15.91
N PHE A 181 1.77 1.98 15.41
CA PHE A 181 3.08 1.43 15.07
C PHE A 181 3.14 1.17 13.57
N THR A 182 4.29 1.44 12.97
CA THR A 182 4.56 1.16 11.57
C THR A 182 5.98 0.64 11.38
N CYS A 183 6.28 0.06 10.23
CA CYS A 183 7.65 -0.22 9.80
C CYS A 183 7.88 0.29 8.38
N ALA A 184 9.14 0.57 8.03
CA ALA A 184 9.52 0.91 6.66
C ALA A 184 9.62 -0.35 5.80
N CYS A 185 8.83 -0.42 4.73
CA CYS A 185 8.94 -1.44 3.67
C CYS A 185 9.80 -0.96 2.50
N VAL A 186 9.96 0.36 2.36
CA VAL A 186 10.81 1.04 1.38
C VAL A 186 11.83 1.88 2.16
N GLY A 187 13.10 1.81 1.76
CA GLY A 187 14.18 2.52 2.45
C GLY A 187 14.38 2.01 3.88
N ASP A 188 14.54 2.93 4.83
CA ASP A 188 14.66 2.68 6.26
C ASP A 188 13.78 3.64 7.07
N SER A 189 13.87 3.58 8.39
CA SER A 189 13.06 4.40 9.29
C SER A 189 13.36 5.90 9.17
N ALA A 190 14.60 6.29 8.84
CA ALA A 190 14.96 7.68 8.62
C ALA A 190 14.32 8.19 7.32
N TYR A 191 14.44 7.42 6.23
CA TYR A 191 13.78 7.70 4.97
C TYR A 191 12.25 7.80 5.15
N LEU A 192 11.62 6.86 5.86
CA LEU A 192 10.18 6.91 6.11
C LEU A 192 9.76 8.17 6.89
N LYS A 193 10.57 8.59 7.86
CA LYS A 193 10.34 9.83 8.62
C LYS A 193 10.42 11.06 7.72
N GLU A 194 11.40 11.12 6.83
CA GLU A 194 11.52 12.19 5.82
C GLU A 194 10.31 12.23 4.88
N GLN A 195 9.82 11.07 4.41
CA GLN A 195 8.61 11.01 3.58
C GLN A 195 7.38 11.58 4.30
N ILE A 196 7.21 11.27 5.59
CA ILE A 196 6.10 11.81 6.39
C ILE A 196 6.23 13.33 6.56
N LEU A 197 7.45 13.83 6.82
CA LEU A 197 7.69 15.28 6.98
C LEU A 197 7.56 16.06 5.67
N SER A 198 7.84 15.43 4.53
CA SER A 198 7.59 16.01 3.21
C SER A 198 6.08 16.16 2.93
N LEU A 199 5.29 15.18 3.36
CA LEU A 199 3.83 15.19 3.23
C LEU A 199 3.16 16.21 4.17
N GLU A 200 3.60 16.24 5.44
CA GLU A 200 3.08 17.14 6.47
C GLU A 200 4.25 17.77 7.23
N PRO A 201 4.67 18.99 6.83
CA PRO A 201 5.68 19.74 7.55
C PRO A 201 5.24 19.95 9.00
N ASN A 202 6.15 19.69 9.95
CA ASN A 202 5.90 19.73 11.41
C ASN A 202 4.99 18.60 11.96
N TYR A 203 4.91 17.46 11.26
CA TYR A 203 4.20 16.28 11.78
C TYR A 203 4.64 15.90 13.21
N ASN A 204 3.68 15.72 14.12
CA ASN A 204 3.92 15.31 15.50
C ASN A 204 3.97 13.77 15.63
N PHE A 205 5.13 13.23 16.00
CA PHE A 205 5.37 11.78 16.14
C PHE A 205 4.94 11.19 17.49
N ASN A 206 4.35 11.94 18.42
CA ASN A 206 3.99 11.44 19.77
C ASN A 206 3.05 10.23 19.78
N ASN A 207 2.25 10.05 18.73
CA ASN A 207 1.33 8.92 18.59
C ASN A 207 1.72 7.91 17.49
N LEU A 208 2.89 8.08 16.86
CA LEU A 208 3.40 7.20 15.81
C LEU A 208 4.79 6.69 16.14
N THR A 209 4.94 5.38 16.28
CA THR A 209 6.23 4.73 16.47
C THR A 209 6.66 3.97 15.22
N ILE A 210 7.84 4.30 14.69
CA ILE A 210 8.43 3.58 13.56
C ILE A 210 9.37 2.49 14.11
N LEU A 211 9.02 1.24 13.89
CA LEU A 211 9.80 0.06 14.27
C LEU A 211 10.71 -0.36 13.13
N ASN A 212 11.94 -0.76 13.49
CA ASN A 212 12.87 -1.33 12.53
C ASN A 212 12.55 -2.80 12.29
N PRO A 213 12.60 -3.29 11.04
CA PRO A 213 12.54 -4.72 10.79
C PRO A 213 13.73 -5.44 11.45
N PRO A 214 13.63 -6.76 11.74
CA PRO A 214 14.69 -7.53 12.39
C PRO A 214 16.01 -7.56 11.59
N LYS A 215 15.96 -7.21 10.30
CA LYS A 215 17.12 -6.93 9.45
C LYS A 215 16.70 -6.02 8.29
N LYS A 216 17.69 -5.49 7.57
CA LYS A 216 17.44 -4.68 6.36
C LYS A 216 16.91 -5.55 5.21
N TYR A 217 15.75 -5.15 4.67
CA TYR A 217 15.14 -5.77 3.50
C TYR A 217 15.16 -4.80 2.31
N HIS A 218 15.55 -5.28 1.14
CA HIS A 218 15.44 -4.50 -0.10
C HIS A 218 14.01 -4.60 -0.63
N PHE A 219 13.41 -3.45 -0.92
CA PHE A 219 12.05 -3.38 -1.44
C PHE A 219 11.88 -4.27 -2.68
N ALA A 220 10.76 -4.99 -2.70
CA ALA A 220 10.39 -5.93 -3.75
C ALA A 220 11.39 -7.06 -4.05
N LYS A 221 12.42 -7.32 -3.24
CA LYS A 221 13.29 -8.50 -3.42
C LYS A 221 12.55 -9.76 -2.94
N PRO A 222 12.50 -10.86 -3.74
CA PRO A 222 11.78 -12.07 -3.35
C PRO A 222 12.60 -12.88 -2.33
N TYR A 223 12.42 -12.63 -1.05
CA TYR A 223 13.05 -13.40 0.04
C TYR A 223 12.26 -14.69 0.30
N LEU A 224 12.94 -15.85 0.33
CA LEU A 224 12.26 -17.14 0.56
C LEU A 224 11.57 -17.20 1.92
N GLU A 225 12.13 -16.52 2.93
CA GLU A 225 11.49 -16.43 4.25
C GLU A 225 10.17 -15.63 4.24
N PHE A 226 9.98 -14.71 3.29
CA PHE A 226 8.70 -14.02 3.11
C PHE A 226 7.69 -14.93 2.44
N TYR A 227 8.14 -15.74 1.48
CA TYR A 227 7.26 -16.72 0.84
C TYR A 227 6.80 -17.79 1.82
N GLY A 228 7.71 -18.33 2.64
CA GLY A 228 7.33 -19.25 3.72
C GLY A 228 6.35 -18.63 4.71
N LEU A 229 6.63 -17.40 5.18
CA LEU A 229 5.72 -16.70 6.09
C LEU A 229 4.34 -16.45 5.46
N TYR A 230 4.30 -16.06 4.18
CA TYR A 230 3.05 -15.88 3.43
C TYR A 230 2.23 -17.17 3.37
N GLN A 231 2.88 -18.29 3.05
CA GLN A 231 2.22 -19.61 3.00
C GLN A 231 1.71 -20.04 4.38
N ASP A 232 2.51 -19.83 5.42
CA ASP A 232 2.15 -20.17 6.80
C ASP A 232 0.95 -19.34 7.27
N LEU A 233 0.98 -18.01 7.09
CA LEU A 233 -0.14 -17.11 7.41
C LEU A 233 -1.40 -17.49 6.65
N LYS A 234 -1.30 -17.75 5.34
CA LYS A 234 -2.45 -18.14 4.53
C LYS A 234 -3.07 -19.45 5.02
N LYS A 235 -2.23 -20.42 5.39
CA LYS A 235 -2.67 -21.73 5.91
C LYS A 235 -3.29 -21.63 7.30
N GLU A 236 -2.63 -20.94 8.23
CA GLU A 236 -3.05 -20.89 9.64
C GLU A 236 -4.20 -19.91 9.88
N CYS A 237 -4.19 -18.75 9.22
CA CYS A 237 -5.20 -17.71 9.42
C CYS A 237 -6.36 -17.79 8.41
N GLY A 238 -6.22 -18.52 7.31
CA GLY A 238 -7.23 -18.56 6.24
C GLY A 238 -7.39 -17.23 5.49
N VAL A 239 -6.41 -16.33 5.58
CA VAL A 239 -6.41 -15.00 4.96
C VAL A 239 -5.18 -14.87 4.08
N GLU A 240 -5.37 -14.39 2.84
CA GLU A 240 -4.26 -14.04 1.97
C GLU A 240 -3.76 -12.64 2.29
N PHE A 241 -2.44 -12.45 2.35
CA PHE A 241 -1.79 -11.17 2.61
C PHE A 241 -0.93 -10.75 1.42
N ASP A 242 -0.61 -9.46 1.33
CA ASP A 242 0.27 -8.94 0.29
C ASP A 242 1.74 -9.36 0.52
N LEU A 243 2.39 -9.81 -0.55
CA LEU A 243 3.77 -10.32 -0.49
C LEU A 243 4.83 -9.23 -0.34
N LEU A 244 4.52 -7.95 -0.61
CA LEU A 244 5.49 -6.85 -0.62
C LEU A 244 5.59 -6.13 0.73
N TYR A 245 4.45 -5.77 1.30
CA TYR A 245 4.33 -4.92 2.47
C TYR A 245 3.99 -5.76 3.70
N ASP A 246 2.99 -6.64 3.61
CA ASP A 246 2.53 -7.37 4.80
C ASP A 246 3.61 -8.32 5.32
N MET A 247 4.43 -8.93 4.46
CA MET A 247 5.50 -9.84 4.91
C MET A 247 6.58 -9.14 5.73
N VAL A 248 6.98 -7.93 5.34
CA VAL A 248 7.88 -7.09 6.15
C VAL A 248 7.16 -6.66 7.43
N GLY A 249 5.88 -6.30 7.31
CA GLY A 249 5.02 -5.93 8.43
C GLY A 249 4.93 -7.01 9.51
N PHE A 250 4.58 -8.25 9.14
CA PHE A 250 4.50 -9.37 10.07
C PHE A 250 5.85 -9.75 10.65
N LYS A 251 6.93 -9.75 9.86
CA LYS A 251 8.28 -9.98 10.40
C LYS A 251 8.64 -8.95 11.48
N THR A 252 8.29 -7.69 11.26
CA THR A 252 8.54 -6.61 12.21
C THR A 252 7.63 -6.72 13.43
N LEU A 253 6.32 -6.93 13.22
CA LEU A 253 5.34 -7.11 14.27
C LEU A 253 5.75 -8.23 15.23
N LEU A 254 6.08 -9.41 14.70
CA LEU A 254 6.44 -10.58 15.51
C LEU A 254 7.76 -10.38 16.26
N ALA A 255 8.73 -9.66 15.68
CA ALA A 255 9.98 -9.34 16.35
C ALA A 255 9.81 -8.34 17.50
N HIS A 256 8.74 -7.55 17.49
CA HIS A 256 8.46 -6.49 18.47
C HIS A 256 7.21 -6.77 19.31
N LYS A 257 6.66 -7.99 19.29
CA LYS A 257 5.36 -8.30 19.89
C LYS A 257 5.25 -7.95 21.38
N GLU A 258 6.36 -8.07 22.11
CA GLU A 258 6.44 -7.73 23.55
C GLU A 258 6.33 -6.21 23.83
N GLN A 259 6.54 -5.34 22.83
CA GLN A 259 6.50 -3.88 23.00
C GLN A 259 5.09 -3.29 22.99
N PHE A 260 4.07 -4.04 22.55
CA PHE A 260 2.73 -3.50 22.33
C PHE A 260 1.88 -3.38 23.61
N GLY A 261 2.30 -4.02 24.72
CA GLY A 261 1.69 -3.87 26.04
C GLY A 261 0.20 -4.26 26.15
N GLY A 262 -0.34 -4.96 25.14
CA GLY A 262 -1.76 -5.27 25.04
C GLY A 262 -2.12 -5.95 23.71
N LYS A 263 -3.42 -5.94 23.36
CA LYS A 263 -3.89 -6.50 22.08
C LYS A 263 -3.39 -5.64 20.92
N ILE A 264 -2.96 -6.28 19.84
CA ILE A 264 -2.63 -5.60 18.59
C ILE A 264 -3.80 -5.69 17.60
N LEU A 265 -4.08 -4.60 16.91
CA LEU A 265 -4.84 -4.58 15.65
C LEU A 265 -3.86 -4.41 14.49
N TYR A 266 -3.71 -5.44 13.67
CA TYR A 266 -3.07 -5.32 12.38
C TYR A 266 -4.08 -4.80 11.35
N ILE A 267 -3.71 -3.81 10.53
CA ILE A 267 -4.55 -3.36 9.42
C ILE A 267 -4.10 -4.03 8.14
N HIS A 268 -4.94 -4.91 7.59
CA HIS A 268 -4.70 -5.47 6.27
C HIS A 268 -4.97 -4.41 5.21
N GLN A 269 -3.91 -3.87 4.63
CA GLN A 269 -3.98 -2.73 3.73
C GLN A 269 -4.35 -3.09 2.28
N GLY A 270 -4.81 -4.31 2.01
CA GLY A 270 -5.08 -4.82 0.66
C GLY A 270 -3.81 -5.00 -0.16
N GLY A 271 -3.93 -4.81 -1.48
CA GLY A 271 -2.81 -4.95 -2.42
C GLY A 271 -2.61 -6.35 -2.99
N LEU A 272 -3.58 -7.23 -2.81
CA LEU A 272 -3.52 -8.64 -3.22
C LEU A 272 -3.38 -8.82 -4.74
N GLU A 273 -3.85 -7.87 -5.55
CA GLU A 273 -3.65 -7.89 -7.01
C GLU A 273 -2.15 -7.92 -7.39
N GLY A 274 -1.29 -7.32 -6.56
CA GLY A 274 0.16 -7.34 -6.71
C GLY A 274 0.78 -8.75 -6.55
N ASN A 275 0.10 -9.66 -5.84
CA ASN A 275 0.60 -11.03 -5.59
C ASN A 275 0.81 -11.80 -6.90
N ILE A 276 0.02 -11.54 -7.94
CA ILE A 276 0.15 -12.21 -9.25
C ILE A 276 1.58 -12.06 -9.79
N SER A 277 2.12 -10.84 -9.75
CA SER A 277 3.48 -10.58 -10.23
C SER A 277 4.54 -11.12 -9.28
N MET A 278 4.30 -11.03 -7.97
CA MET A 278 5.25 -11.51 -6.95
C MET A 278 5.38 -13.03 -6.94
N LEU A 279 4.28 -13.77 -7.07
CA LEU A 279 4.27 -15.23 -7.11
C LEU A 279 5.06 -15.75 -8.32
N LYS A 280 4.91 -15.15 -9.50
CA LYS A 280 5.73 -15.48 -10.69
C LYS A 280 7.23 -15.30 -10.41
N ARG A 281 7.61 -14.25 -9.68
CA ARG A 281 9.02 -14.00 -9.30
C ARG A 281 9.53 -15.05 -8.30
N TYR A 282 8.69 -15.50 -7.37
CA TYR A 282 9.01 -16.60 -6.47
C TYR A 282 9.15 -17.93 -7.20
N GLU A 283 8.24 -18.27 -8.12
CA GLU A 283 8.34 -19.46 -8.96
C GLU A 283 9.65 -19.51 -9.75
N TYR A 284 10.01 -18.40 -10.41
CA TYR A 284 11.27 -18.28 -11.14
C TYR A 284 12.48 -18.49 -10.21
N LYS A 285 12.46 -17.87 -9.03
CA LYS A 285 13.53 -18.03 -8.04
C LYS A 285 13.68 -19.47 -7.56
N LEU A 286 12.57 -20.14 -7.25
CA LEU A 286 12.56 -21.53 -6.79
C LEU A 286 13.06 -22.50 -7.87
N LYS A 287 12.67 -22.31 -9.13
CA LYS A 287 13.19 -23.09 -10.26
C LYS A 287 14.71 -22.98 -10.38
N ASN A 288 15.24 -21.76 -10.31
CA ASN A 288 16.68 -21.51 -10.42
C ASN A 288 17.49 -21.97 -9.19
N SER A 289 16.90 -21.94 -8.00
CA SER A 289 17.55 -22.48 -6.80
C SER A 289 17.70 -24.01 -6.86
N LYS A 290 16.76 -24.72 -7.49
CA LYS A 290 16.87 -26.18 -7.70
C LYS A 290 17.96 -26.54 -8.70
N ILE A 291 18.09 -25.76 -9.79
CA ILE A 291 19.12 -25.99 -10.83
C ILE A 291 20.54 -25.82 -10.28
N LYS A 292 20.77 -24.95 -9.29
CA LYS A 292 22.10 -24.72 -8.69
C LYS A 292 22.53 -25.78 -7.66
N ASN A 293 21.62 -26.64 -7.22
CA ASN A 293 21.89 -27.70 -6.24
C ASN A 293 22.00 -29.08 -6.91
N HIS A 294 22.06 -29.11 -8.24
CA HIS A 294 22.37 -30.27 -9.09
C HIS A 294 23.63 -29.95 -9.90
#